data_AF-A0A3Q2U4D0-F1
#
_entry.id   AF-A0A3Q2U4D0-F1
#
_cell.length_a   1.000
_cell.length_b   1.000
_cell.length_c   1.000
_cell.angle_alpha   90.00
_cell.angle_beta   90.00
_cell.angle_gamma   90.00
#
_symmetry.space_group_name_H-M   'P 1'
#
loop_
_entity.id
_entity.type
_entity.pdbx_description
1 polymer ?
#
loop_
_entity_poly.entity_id
_entity_poly.type
_entity_poly.pdbx_seq_one_letter_code
_entity_poly.pdbx_strand_id
1 'polypeptide(L)'
;MFNVELISERVARENLERRREREARRQERIFDHKVRTIGVDKDALDLQLQEKKRREEAAKREENAHDADVHQYNKAALLIQRRQEKEKRMMQKATAHFCRQNQTFDPNDPDGSGKAEDQMMLPGLVGEEPDRKNRLQRQREQLRDWLIQQQDELEEEQHQQKMEELHYDQSREEMDKKTLELEKLEMERRKAASMATTNYNLTKIEEQRRQEKERSDEGVTRSAVGVPGLCRSRDRRAPPETLQQVLQFQRDQVEEKKRMELEKKREEEHYHRLQLDSARKALLMDRQQARLEKQLRRHLDSINVQLAQTHVQEKPDLNGGHAEDGFFSKFNTCSR
;
A
#
# COMPACT_ATOMS: atom_id res chain seq x y z
N MET A 1 -69.27 -19.22 -26.01
CA MET A 1 -68.22 -19.88 -25.22
C MET A 1 -67.06 -18.91 -25.13
N PHE A 2 -66.76 -18.41 -23.93
CA PHE A 2 -65.64 -17.48 -23.73
C PHE A 2 -64.35 -18.31 -23.69
N ASN A 3 -63.50 -18.16 -24.72
CA ASN A 3 -62.16 -18.74 -24.73
C ASN A 3 -61.32 -17.98 -23.71
N VAL A 4 -61.26 -18.51 -22.49
CA VAL A 4 -60.34 -18.03 -21.46
C VAL A 4 -58.97 -18.62 -21.81
N GLU A 5 -58.18 -17.87 -22.59
CA GLU A 5 -56.76 -18.22 -22.82
C GLU A 5 -56.08 -18.37 -21.45
N LEU A 6 -55.48 -19.53 -21.21
CA LEU A 6 -54.74 -19.78 -19.99
C LEU A 6 -53.52 -18.84 -19.95
N ILE A 7 -53.21 -18.26 -18.78
CA ILE A 7 -52.06 -17.36 -18.61
C ILE A 7 -50.75 -18.02 -19.10
N SER A 8 -50.64 -19.33 -18.97
CA SER A 8 -49.53 -20.14 -19.49
C SER A 8 -49.40 -20.11 -21.02
N GLU A 9 -50.52 -20.10 -21.76
CA GLU A 9 -50.54 -20.03 -23.22
C GLU A 9 -50.15 -18.64 -23.73
N ARG A 10 -50.57 -17.58 -23.00
CA ARG A 10 -50.17 -16.21 -23.29
C ARG A 10 -48.66 -16.01 -23.12
N VAL A 11 -48.09 -16.51 -22.02
CA VAL A 11 -46.65 -16.46 -21.75
C VAL A 11 -45.88 -17.29 -22.78
N ALA A 12 -46.40 -18.45 -23.19
CA ALA A 12 -45.77 -19.28 -24.23
C ALA A 12 -45.75 -18.58 -25.59
N ARG A 13 -46.83 -17.89 -25.97
CA ARG A 13 -46.90 -17.07 -27.19
C ARG A 13 -45.92 -15.91 -27.17
N GLU A 14 -45.86 -15.14 -26.08
CA GLU A 14 -44.91 -14.02 -25.97
C GLU A 14 -43.45 -14.50 -26.04
N ASN A 15 -43.14 -15.65 -25.43
CA ASN A 15 -41.80 -16.23 -25.51
C ASN A 15 -41.45 -16.68 -26.94
N LEU A 16 -42.42 -17.22 -27.69
CA LEU A 16 -42.27 -17.56 -29.10
C LEU A 16 -42.08 -16.31 -29.97
N GLU A 17 -42.84 -15.25 -29.74
CA GLU A 17 -42.72 -13.97 -30.44
C GLU A 17 -41.34 -13.34 -30.18
N ARG A 18 -40.89 -13.24 -28.92
CA ARG A 18 -39.53 -12.78 -28.58
C ARG A 18 -38.43 -13.64 -29.20
N ARG A 19 -38.66 -14.94 -29.38
CA ARG A 19 -37.70 -15.82 -30.05
C ARG A 19 -37.66 -15.53 -31.54
N ARG A 20 -38.82 -15.39 -32.20
CA ARG A 20 -38.92 -15.00 -33.62
C ARG A 20 -38.28 -13.65 -33.88
N GLU A 21 -38.52 -12.66 -33.02
CA GLU A 21 -37.90 -11.33 -33.12
C GLU A 21 -36.37 -11.38 -32.97
N ARG A 22 -35.86 -12.17 -32.01
CA ARG A 22 -34.41 -12.38 -31.86
C ARG A 22 -33.81 -13.09 -33.07
N GLU A 23 -34.51 -14.07 -33.62
CA GLU A 23 -34.11 -14.81 -34.82
C GLU A 23 -34.07 -13.88 -36.04
N ALA A 24 -35.09 -13.03 -36.21
CA ALA A 24 -35.16 -12.03 -37.27
C ALA A 24 -34.01 -11.01 -37.18
N ARG A 25 -33.79 -10.41 -36.00
CA ARG A 25 -32.66 -9.50 -35.75
C ARG A 25 -31.31 -10.17 -36.00
N ARG A 26 -31.19 -11.47 -35.71
CA ARG A 26 -29.99 -12.27 -35.97
C ARG A 26 -29.81 -12.53 -37.47
N GLN A 27 -30.87 -12.89 -38.17
CA GLN A 27 -30.85 -13.12 -39.62
C GLN A 27 -30.43 -11.85 -40.36
N GLU A 28 -30.99 -10.69 -40.02
CA GLU A 28 -30.58 -9.40 -40.60
C GLU A 28 -29.07 -9.16 -40.51
N ARG A 29 -28.44 -9.44 -39.36
CA ARG A 29 -26.98 -9.31 -39.19
C ARG A 29 -26.16 -10.39 -39.92
N ILE A 30 -26.71 -11.59 -40.09
CA ILE A 30 -26.01 -12.71 -40.76
C ILE A 30 -26.07 -12.57 -42.29
N PHE A 31 -27.14 -11.99 -42.82
CA PHE A 31 -27.33 -11.80 -44.25
C PHE A 31 -26.76 -10.46 -44.77
N ASP A 32 -26.51 -9.48 -43.90
CA ASP A 32 -25.75 -8.29 -44.28
C ASP A 32 -24.24 -8.58 -44.33
N HIS A 33 -23.68 -8.63 -45.54
CA HIS A 33 -22.26 -8.86 -45.77
C HIS A 33 -21.34 -7.83 -45.09
N LYS A 34 -21.74 -6.55 -45.00
CA LYS A 34 -20.88 -5.49 -44.42
C LYS A 34 -20.76 -5.66 -42.91
N VAL A 35 -21.86 -5.93 -42.24
CA VAL A 35 -21.90 -6.21 -40.79
C VAL A 35 -21.12 -7.49 -40.49
N ARG A 36 -21.18 -8.49 -41.37
CA ARG A 36 -20.40 -9.73 -41.22
C ARG A 36 -18.89 -9.56 -41.36
N THR A 37 -18.46 -8.67 -42.26
CA THR A 37 -17.03 -8.48 -42.55
C THR A 37 -16.37 -7.48 -41.60
N ILE A 38 -17.07 -6.40 -41.21
CA ILE A 38 -16.48 -5.26 -40.47
C ILE A 38 -17.37 -4.80 -39.30
N GLY A 39 -18.38 -5.58 -38.87
CA GLY A 39 -19.33 -5.15 -37.86
C GLY A 39 -18.68 -4.59 -36.59
N VAL A 40 -18.72 -3.27 -36.43
CA VAL A 40 -18.15 -2.52 -35.30
C VAL A 40 -19.24 -1.65 -34.71
N ASP A 41 -19.41 -1.77 -33.39
CA ASP A 41 -20.32 -0.93 -32.62
C ASP A 41 -19.64 0.39 -32.29
N LYS A 42 -19.92 1.41 -33.10
CA LYS A 42 -19.29 2.74 -32.97
C LYS A 42 -19.70 3.44 -31.68
N ASP A 43 -20.97 3.36 -31.33
CA ASP A 43 -21.51 4.03 -30.14
C ASP A 43 -20.88 3.42 -28.87
N ALA A 44 -20.71 2.10 -28.82
CA ALA A 44 -20.02 1.45 -27.71
C ALA A 44 -18.53 1.84 -27.62
N LEU A 45 -17.84 1.98 -28.75
CA LEU A 45 -16.44 2.43 -28.76
C LEU A 45 -16.30 3.90 -28.35
N ASP A 46 -17.21 4.76 -28.78
CA ASP A 46 -17.24 6.18 -28.39
C ASP A 46 -17.48 6.32 -26.88
N LEU A 47 -18.38 5.50 -26.30
CA LEU A 47 -18.58 5.43 -24.85
C LEU A 47 -17.32 4.95 -24.10
N GLN A 48 -16.62 3.94 -24.64
CA GLN A 48 -15.36 3.47 -24.05
C GLN A 48 -14.25 4.52 -24.09
N LEU A 49 -14.16 5.29 -25.17
CA LEU A 49 -13.21 6.39 -25.30
C LEU A 49 -13.51 7.52 -24.32
N GLN A 50 -14.78 7.89 -24.18
CA GLN A 50 -15.21 8.90 -23.20
C GLN A 50 -14.90 8.46 -21.76
N GLU A 51 -15.19 7.20 -21.41
CA GLU A 51 -14.87 6.65 -20.10
C GLU A 51 -13.36 6.61 -19.84
N LYS A 52 -12.55 6.21 -20.84
CA LYS A 52 -11.09 6.25 -20.74
C LYS A 52 -10.58 7.66 -20.51
N LYS A 53 -11.08 8.64 -21.27
CA LYS A 53 -10.71 10.05 -21.10
C LYS A 53 -11.08 10.58 -19.71
N ARG A 54 -12.26 10.21 -19.20
CA ARG A 54 -12.69 10.58 -17.84
C ARG A 54 -11.76 10.01 -16.77
N ARG A 55 -11.30 8.77 -16.93
CA ARG A 55 -10.31 8.14 -16.04
C ARG A 55 -8.96 8.84 -16.09
N GLU A 56 -8.46 9.16 -17.28
CA GLU A 56 -7.21 9.91 -17.44
C GLU A 56 -7.30 11.30 -16.80
N GLU A 57 -8.42 12.00 -16.97
CA GLU A 57 -8.64 13.29 -16.32
C GLU A 57 -8.74 13.18 -14.79
N ALA A 58 -9.38 12.12 -14.28
CA ALA A 58 -9.44 11.86 -12.84
C ALA A 58 -8.04 11.60 -12.27
N ALA A 59 -7.26 10.73 -12.91
CA ALA A 59 -5.88 10.43 -12.53
C ALA A 59 -5.01 11.70 -12.54
N LYS A 60 -5.13 12.54 -13.57
CA LYS A 60 -4.44 13.84 -13.62
C LYS A 60 -4.85 14.78 -12.49
N ARG A 61 -6.13 14.80 -12.10
CA ARG A 61 -6.59 15.60 -10.96
C ARG A 61 -6.00 15.10 -9.65
N GLU A 62 -5.92 13.79 -9.46
CA GLU A 62 -5.29 13.17 -8.29
C GLU A 62 -3.79 13.47 -8.23
N GLU A 63 -3.08 13.32 -9.35
CA GLU A 63 -1.66 13.66 -9.47
C GLU A 63 -1.41 15.14 -9.14
N ASN A 64 -2.16 16.05 -9.75
CA ASN A 64 -2.06 17.48 -9.47
C ASN A 64 -2.36 17.83 -7.99
N ALA A 65 -3.31 17.13 -7.37
CA ALA A 65 -3.61 17.32 -5.95
C ALA A 65 -2.44 16.84 -5.08
N HIS A 66 -1.86 15.69 -5.41
CA HIS A 66 -0.68 15.16 -4.73
C HIS A 66 0.52 16.10 -4.86
N ASP A 67 0.80 16.60 -6.06
CA ASP A 67 1.88 17.57 -6.30
C ASP A 67 1.67 18.85 -5.49
N ALA A 68 0.43 19.35 -5.42
CA ALA A 68 0.10 20.52 -4.61
C ALA A 68 0.36 20.28 -3.12
N ASP A 69 0.03 19.10 -2.60
CA ASP A 69 0.30 18.72 -1.21
C ASP A 69 1.81 18.63 -0.95
N VAL A 70 2.57 18.00 -1.85
CA VAL A 70 4.04 17.93 -1.79
C VAL A 70 4.65 19.34 -1.73
N HIS A 71 4.14 20.27 -2.55
CA HIS A 71 4.59 21.67 -2.50
C HIS A 71 4.30 22.34 -1.14
N GLN A 72 3.14 22.07 -0.53
CA GLN A 72 2.81 22.59 0.80
C GLN A 72 3.73 22.03 1.88
N TYR A 73 3.98 20.72 1.86
CA TYR A 73 4.89 20.07 2.81
C TYR A 73 6.32 20.58 2.68
N ASN A 74 6.84 20.69 1.45
CA ASN A 74 8.17 21.23 1.20
C ASN A 74 8.31 22.67 1.72
N LYS A 75 7.28 23.50 1.54
CA LYS A 75 7.25 24.87 2.09
C LYS A 75 7.27 24.87 3.61
N ALA A 76 6.49 24.00 4.26
CA ALA A 76 6.47 23.87 5.71
C ALA A 76 7.83 23.40 6.25
N ALA A 77 8.44 22.40 5.60
CA ALA A 77 9.77 21.88 5.97
C ALA A 77 10.84 22.99 5.91
N LEU A 78 10.86 23.79 4.84
CA LEU A 78 11.79 24.92 4.70
C LEU A 78 11.61 25.97 5.81
N LEU A 79 10.37 26.25 6.23
CA LEU A 79 10.10 27.19 7.32
C LEU A 79 10.62 26.65 8.66
N ILE A 80 10.40 25.36 8.94
CA ILE A 80 10.89 24.69 10.15
C ILE A 80 12.42 24.71 10.17
N GLN A 81 13.06 24.35 9.05
CA GLN A 81 14.52 24.35 8.93
C GLN A 81 15.11 25.74 9.21
N ARG A 82 14.55 26.80 8.62
CA ARG A 82 15.00 28.18 8.88
C ARG A 82 14.85 28.59 10.34
N ARG A 83 13.80 28.13 11.02
CA ARG A 83 13.59 28.39 12.45
C ARG A 83 14.66 27.69 13.28
N GLN A 84 14.89 26.40 13.01
CA GLN A 84 15.91 25.61 13.70
C GLN A 84 17.32 26.21 13.50
N GLU A 85 17.65 26.67 12.30
CA GLU A 85 18.94 27.32 12.03
C GLU A 85 19.10 28.63 12.81
N LYS A 86 18.03 29.43 12.94
CA LYS A 86 18.04 30.64 13.77
C LYS A 86 18.24 30.30 15.24
N GLU A 87 17.50 29.32 15.76
CA GLU A 87 17.64 28.85 17.15
C GLU A 87 19.07 28.33 17.41
N LYS A 88 19.63 27.54 16.49
CA LYS A 88 21.02 27.07 16.54
C LYS A 88 22.01 28.23 16.57
N ARG A 89 21.85 29.25 15.72
CA ARG A 89 22.71 30.44 15.72
C ARG A 89 22.58 31.24 17.02
N MET A 90 21.38 31.38 17.56
CA MET A 90 21.14 32.08 18.83
C MET A 90 21.80 31.34 19.99
N MET A 91 21.64 30.02 20.05
CA MET A 91 22.28 29.16 21.03
C MET A 91 23.80 29.27 20.95
N GLN A 92 24.39 29.17 19.75
CA GLN A 92 25.84 29.33 19.55
C GLN A 92 26.34 30.71 20.02
N LYS A 93 25.59 31.78 19.73
CA LYS A 93 25.91 33.13 20.22
C LYS A 93 25.82 33.23 21.74
N ALA A 94 24.79 32.63 22.35
CA ALA A 94 24.62 32.60 23.80
C ALA A 94 25.76 31.83 24.48
N THR A 95 26.16 30.68 23.93
CA THR A 95 27.33 29.93 24.39
C THR A 95 28.60 30.76 24.27
N ALA A 96 28.84 31.40 23.13
CA ALA A 96 30.02 32.25 22.94
C ALA A 96 30.03 33.50 23.83
N HIS A 97 28.86 34.06 24.14
CA HIS A 97 28.71 35.16 25.09
C HIS A 97 29.01 34.70 26.51
N PHE A 98 28.44 33.56 26.93
CA PHE A 98 28.70 32.96 28.23
C PHE A 98 30.18 32.60 28.41
N CYS A 99 30.82 32.03 27.38
CA CYS A 99 32.26 31.75 27.41
C CYS A 99 33.08 33.03 27.54
N ARG A 100 32.72 34.13 26.85
CA ARG A 100 33.40 35.42 26.98
C ARG A 100 33.19 36.09 28.34
N GLN A 101 31.99 36.02 28.89
CA GLN A 101 31.67 36.60 30.19
C GLN A 101 32.37 35.87 31.34
N ASN A 102 32.55 34.56 31.21
CA ASN A 102 33.25 33.72 32.18
C ASN A 102 34.73 33.50 31.83
N GLN A 103 35.29 34.28 30.90
CA GLN A 103 36.75 34.41 30.78
C GLN A 103 37.25 35.23 31.98
N THR A 104 37.58 34.53 33.05
CA THR A 104 38.48 35.06 34.07
C THR A 104 39.89 35.14 33.48
N PHE A 105 40.51 36.31 33.63
CA PHE A 105 41.92 36.65 33.44
C PHE A 105 42.84 35.47 33.09
N ASP A 106 43.52 35.57 31.94
CA ASP A 106 44.52 34.60 31.50
C ASP A 106 45.69 34.57 32.49
N PRO A 107 45.94 33.48 33.22
CA PRO A 107 47.09 33.38 34.13
C PRO A 107 48.44 33.41 33.39
N ASN A 108 48.43 33.38 32.05
CA ASN A 108 49.61 33.40 31.20
C ASN A 108 49.84 34.74 30.49
N ASP A 109 49.15 35.82 30.89
CA ASP A 109 49.46 37.18 30.43
C ASP A 109 50.86 37.58 30.92
N PRO A 110 51.85 37.81 30.02
CA PRO A 110 53.24 38.06 30.43
C PRO A 110 53.44 39.42 31.12
N ASP A 111 52.45 40.31 31.06
CA ASP A 111 52.55 41.69 31.55
C ASP A 111 51.90 41.93 32.94
N GLY A 112 51.40 40.88 33.61
CA GLY A 112 50.60 40.99 34.84
C GLY A 112 51.29 40.67 36.18
N SER A 113 52.60 40.42 36.23
CA SER A 113 53.28 39.97 37.47
C SER A 113 53.96 41.11 38.23
N GLY A 114 53.14 41.87 38.98
CA GLY A 114 53.60 42.95 39.86
C GLY A 114 53.15 42.76 41.31
N LYS A 115 53.86 41.91 42.06
CA LYS A 115 54.06 41.92 43.53
C LYS A 115 52.82 41.94 44.45
N ALA A 116 52.64 40.86 45.21
CA ALA A 116 52.23 40.94 46.62
C ALA A 116 52.71 39.69 47.37
N GLU A 117 53.51 39.93 48.39
CA GLU A 117 54.07 38.96 49.33
C GLU A 117 53.01 38.45 50.32
N ASP A 118 53.26 37.24 50.83
CA ASP A 118 52.89 36.70 52.14
C ASP A 118 51.75 37.37 52.93
N GLN A 119 50.62 36.66 53.10
CA GLN A 119 50.03 36.45 54.43
C GLN A 119 48.94 35.36 54.49
N MET A 120 49.15 34.45 55.46
CA MET A 120 48.16 33.63 56.18
C MET A 120 47.29 32.65 55.37
N MET A 121 47.70 31.37 55.36
CA MET A 121 46.77 30.24 55.16
C MET A 121 46.89 29.27 56.35
N LEU A 122 45.75 29.00 56.99
CA LEU A 122 45.57 27.98 58.03
C LEU A 122 45.87 26.58 57.44
N PRO A 123 46.57 25.67 58.16
CA PRO A 123 46.84 24.34 57.62
C PRO A 123 45.59 23.45 57.61
N GLY A 124 45.24 22.94 56.42
CA GLY A 124 44.58 21.64 56.24
C GLY A 124 43.08 21.58 56.53
N LEU A 125 42.26 22.19 55.68
CA LEU A 125 40.84 21.82 55.56
C LEU A 125 40.72 20.56 54.70
N VAL A 126 40.10 19.51 55.25
CA VAL A 126 39.93 18.17 54.63
C VAL A 126 39.23 18.20 53.24
N GLY A 127 38.62 19.32 52.86
CA GLY A 127 37.99 19.52 51.55
C GLY A 127 38.90 20.04 50.43
N GLU A 128 40.12 20.48 50.73
CA GLU A 128 41.08 20.93 49.71
C GLU A 128 41.79 19.72 49.09
N GLU A 129 41.24 19.19 48.01
CA GLU A 129 41.89 18.14 47.22
C GLU A 129 43.02 18.74 46.36
N PRO A 130 44.30 18.45 46.63
CA PRO A 130 45.42 18.92 45.80
C PRO A 130 45.35 18.34 44.38
N ASP A 131 44.71 17.18 44.24
CA ASP A 131 44.65 16.37 43.02
C ASP A 131 43.41 16.66 42.14
N ARG A 132 42.66 17.73 42.45
CA ARG A 132 41.44 18.13 41.71
C ARG A 132 41.67 18.27 40.20
N LYS A 133 42.83 18.80 39.79
CA LYS A 133 43.20 18.97 38.38
C LYS A 133 43.35 17.63 37.67
N ASN A 134 44.06 16.68 38.29
CA ASN A 134 44.27 15.34 37.77
C ASN A 134 42.94 14.56 37.70
N ARG A 135 42.07 14.70 38.71
CA ARG A 135 40.71 14.12 38.68
C ARG A 135 39.87 14.67 37.52
N LEU A 136 39.88 15.99 37.31
CA LEU A 136 39.13 16.62 36.24
C LEU A 136 39.65 16.22 34.85
N GLN A 137 40.97 16.06 34.71
CA GLN A 137 41.57 15.58 33.47
C GLN A 137 41.13 14.15 33.16
N ARG A 138 41.19 13.24 34.13
CA ARG A 138 40.69 11.86 33.99
C ARG A 138 39.20 11.83 33.60
N GLN A 139 38.37 12.68 34.21
CA GLN A 139 36.95 12.79 33.86
C GLN A 139 36.74 13.30 32.43
N ARG A 140 37.55 14.25 31.96
CA ARG A 140 37.48 14.74 30.57
C ARG A 140 37.92 13.68 29.57
N GLU A 141 38.95 12.90 29.89
CA GLU A 141 39.40 11.78 29.08
C GLU A 141 38.32 10.70 28.99
N GLN A 142 37.72 10.30 30.13
CA GLN A 142 36.59 9.36 30.16
C GLN A 142 35.40 9.85 29.31
N LEU A 143 35.02 11.12 29.42
CA LEU A 143 33.93 11.69 28.63
C LEU A 143 34.25 11.71 27.14
N ARG A 144 35.52 11.98 26.79
CA ARG A 144 35.98 11.99 25.40
C ARG A 144 35.91 10.59 24.82
N ASP A 145 36.41 9.59 25.53
CA ASP A 145 36.42 8.21 25.07
C ASP A 145 34.99 7.66 24.91
N TRP A 146 34.07 8.02 25.82
CA TRP A 146 32.65 7.68 25.66
C TRP A 146 31.99 8.34 24.45
N LEU A 147 32.29 9.61 24.18
CA LEU A 147 31.72 10.29 23.02
C LEU A 147 32.24 9.70 21.71
N ILE A 148 33.51 9.28 21.68
CA ILE A 148 34.09 8.58 20.52
C ILE A 148 33.39 7.22 20.34
N GLN A 149 33.25 6.43 21.41
CA GLN A 149 32.53 5.15 21.34
C GLN A 149 31.10 5.30 20.83
N GLN A 150 30.35 6.31 21.31
CA GLN A 150 29.00 6.56 20.82
C GLN A 150 28.95 6.99 19.35
N GLN A 151 29.97 7.70 18.86
CA GLN A 151 30.07 8.04 17.44
C GLN A 151 30.37 6.80 16.61
N ASP A 152 31.34 5.99 17.02
CA ASP A 152 31.73 4.77 16.32
C ASP A 152 30.54 3.79 16.25
N GLU A 153 29.83 3.56 17.37
CA GLU A 153 28.62 2.72 17.41
C GLU A 153 27.53 3.21 16.44
N LEU A 154 27.29 4.52 16.40
CA LEU A 154 26.32 5.11 15.47
C LEU A 154 26.75 4.96 14.01
N GLU A 155 28.03 5.12 13.71
CA GLU A 155 28.57 4.94 12.37
C GLU A 155 28.50 3.47 11.92
N GLU A 156 28.78 2.54 12.82
CA GLU A 156 28.62 1.10 12.60
C GLU A 156 27.15 0.72 12.35
N GLU A 157 26.22 1.22 13.15
CA GLU A 157 24.78 0.99 12.94
C GLU A 157 24.31 1.53 11.58
N GLN A 158 24.75 2.74 11.21
CA GLN A 158 24.45 3.30 9.89
C GLN A 158 25.06 2.47 8.75
N HIS A 159 26.28 1.95 8.94
CA HIS A 159 26.90 1.09 7.96
C HIS A 159 26.14 -0.23 7.81
N GLN A 160 25.74 -0.86 8.93
CA GLN A 160 24.93 -2.07 8.93
C GLN A 160 23.59 -1.86 8.22
N GLN A 161 22.87 -0.78 8.55
CA GLN A 161 21.61 -0.43 7.88
C GLN A 161 21.77 -0.31 6.37
N LYS A 162 22.82 0.39 5.89
CA LYS A 162 23.10 0.52 4.45
C LYS A 162 23.37 -0.83 3.80
N MET A 163 24.09 -1.73 4.47
CA MET A 163 24.36 -3.06 3.94
C MET A 163 23.09 -3.92 3.89
N GLU A 164 22.23 -3.82 4.91
CA GLU A 164 20.92 -4.49 4.92
C GLU A 164 20.00 -3.97 3.81
N GLU A 165 19.95 -2.65 3.58
CA GLU A 165 19.22 -2.03 2.48
C GLU A 165 19.71 -2.55 1.11
N LEU A 166 21.03 -2.59 0.90
CA LEU A 166 21.61 -3.14 -0.33
C LEU A 166 21.26 -4.61 -0.54
N HIS A 167 21.29 -5.43 0.53
CA HIS A 167 20.89 -6.83 0.46
C HIS A 167 19.40 -7.01 0.16
N TYR A 168 18.56 -6.13 0.71
CA TYR A 168 17.13 -6.11 0.43
C TYR A 168 16.86 -5.76 -1.04
N ASP A 169 17.51 -4.72 -1.57
CA ASP A 169 17.37 -4.31 -2.96
C ASP A 169 17.84 -5.40 -3.93
N GLN A 170 18.98 -6.04 -3.67
CA GLN A 170 19.47 -7.18 -4.44
C GLN A 170 18.45 -8.33 -4.44
N SER A 171 17.92 -8.69 -3.27
CA SER A 171 16.92 -9.75 -3.13
C SER A 171 15.64 -9.42 -3.89
N ARG A 172 15.22 -8.15 -3.89
CA ARG A 172 14.05 -7.67 -4.64
C ARG A 172 14.26 -7.84 -6.15
N GLU A 173 15.42 -7.39 -6.66
CA GLU A 173 15.75 -7.53 -8.07
C GLU A 173 15.83 -9.00 -8.52
N GLU A 174 16.35 -9.89 -7.67
CA GLU A 174 16.38 -11.32 -7.96
C GLU A 174 14.98 -11.94 -8.06
N MET A 175 14.07 -11.52 -7.18
CA MET A 175 12.68 -11.96 -7.23
C MET A 175 11.99 -11.46 -8.51
N ASP A 176 12.22 -10.20 -8.89
CA ASP A 176 11.69 -9.62 -10.13
C ASP A 176 12.23 -10.33 -11.39
N LYS A 177 13.51 -10.71 -11.40
CA LYS A 177 14.10 -11.52 -12.48
C LYS A 177 13.44 -12.90 -12.56
N LYS A 178 13.25 -13.57 -11.42
CA LYS A 178 12.59 -14.88 -11.37
C LYS A 178 11.14 -14.84 -11.84
N THR A 179 10.39 -13.80 -11.48
CA THR A 179 9.01 -13.64 -11.98
C THR A 179 8.99 -13.47 -13.50
N LEU A 180 9.86 -12.65 -14.07
CA LEU A 180 9.97 -12.49 -15.53
C LEU A 180 10.34 -13.81 -16.24
N GLU A 181 11.26 -14.59 -15.67
CA GLU A 181 11.62 -15.91 -16.19
C GLU A 181 10.44 -16.88 -16.18
N LEU A 182 9.70 -16.92 -15.07
CA LEU A 182 8.51 -17.77 -14.95
C LEU A 182 7.41 -17.36 -15.94
N GLU A 183 7.15 -16.06 -16.10
CA GLU A 183 6.20 -15.55 -17.09
C GLU A 183 6.59 -15.94 -18.52
N LYS A 184 7.88 -15.87 -18.85
CA LYS A 184 8.39 -16.29 -20.16
C LYS A 184 8.15 -17.78 -20.40
N LEU A 185 8.50 -18.63 -19.44
CA LEU A 185 8.27 -20.09 -19.54
C LEU A 185 6.77 -20.42 -19.63
N GLU A 186 5.93 -19.69 -18.90
CA GLU A 186 4.48 -19.85 -18.92
C GLU A 186 3.87 -19.47 -20.28
N MET A 187 4.33 -18.36 -20.87
CA MET A 187 3.99 -17.96 -22.23
C MET A 187 4.44 -18.99 -23.27
N GLU A 188 5.65 -19.53 -23.16
CA GLU A 188 6.15 -20.58 -24.06
C GLU A 188 5.29 -21.85 -23.95
N ARG A 189 4.92 -22.26 -22.73
CA ARG A 189 4.01 -23.39 -22.51
C ARG A 189 2.63 -23.15 -23.14
N ARG A 190 2.06 -21.95 -22.97
CA ARG A 190 0.77 -21.59 -23.60
C ARG A 190 0.85 -21.62 -25.12
N LYS A 191 1.94 -21.10 -25.70
CA LYS A 191 2.19 -21.16 -27.15
C LYS A 191 2.30 -22.61 -27.64
N ALA A 192 3.08 -23.44 -26.95
CA ALA A 192 3.23 -24.86 -27.30
C ALA A 192 1.89 -25.62 -27.20
N ALA A 193 1.09 -25.36 -26.16
CA ALA A 193 -0.23 -25.95 -26.01
C ALA A 193 -1.20 -25.51 -27.13
N SER A 194 -1.16 -24.23 -27.52
CA SER A 194 -1.94 -23.71 -28.63
C SER A 194 -1.52 -24.38 -29.95
N MET A 195 -0.23 -24.47 -30.24
CA MET A 195 0.31 -25.16 -31.41
C MET A 195 -0.05 -26.64 -31.45
N ALA A 196 0.02 -27.34 -30.31
CA ALA A 196 -0.37 -28.74 -30.21
C ALA A 196 -1.87 -28.92 -30.52
N THR A 197 -2.71 -28.01 -30.01
CA THR A 197 -4.15 -28.01 -30.26
C THR A 197 -4.47 -27.72 -31.73
N THR A 198 -3.80 -26.74 -32.35
CA THR A 198 -3.99 -26.46 -33.78
C THR A 198 -3.55 -27.64 -34.64
N ASN A 199 -2.42 -28.27 -34.32
CA ASN A 199 -1.93 -29.44 -35.03
C ASN A 199 -2.88 -30.63 -34.88
N TYR A 200 -3.39 -30.89 -33.67
CA TYR A 200 -4.40 -31.93 -33.43
C TYR A 200 -5.69 -31.68 -34.22
N ASN A 201 -6.15 -30.43 -34.26
CA ASN A 201 -7.35 -30.08 -35.04
C ASN A 201 -7.11 -30.28 -36.54
N LEU A 202 -5.94 -29.90 -37.04
CA LEU A 202 -5.55 -30.11 -38.43
C LEU A 202 -5.51 -31.61 -38.79
N THR A 203 -4.85 -32.43 -37.97
CA THR A 203 -4.79 -33.88 -38.22
C THR A 203 -6.18 -34.51 -38.14
N LYS A 204 -7.05 -34.06 -37.22
CA LYS A 204 -8.44 -34.51 -37.15
C LYS A 204 -9.26 -34.13 -38.38
N ILE A 205 -9.07 -32.92 -38.92
CA ILE A 205 -9.73 -32.50 -40.16
C ILE A 205 -9.27 -33.36 -41.35
N GLU A 206 -7.97 -33.64 -41.45
CA GLU A 206 -7.43 -34.50 -42.51
C GLU A 206 -7.93 -35.94 -42.40
N GLU A 207 -7.99 -36.49 -41.18
CA GLU A 207 -8.54 -37.82 -40.91
C GLU A 207 -10.02 -37.90 -41.31
N GLN A 208 -10.83 -36.90 -40.95
CA GLN A 208 -12.22 -36.80 -41.38
C GLN A 208 -12.36 -36.75 -42.91
N ARG A 209 -11.53 -35.95 -43.59
CA ARG A 209 -11.51 -35.88 -45.06
C ARG A 209 -11.12 -37.20 -45.71
N ARG A 210 -10.21 -37.97 -45.11
CA ARG A 210 -9.85 -39.32 -45.60
C ARG A 210 -11.03 -40.29 -45.43
N GLN A 211 -11.66 -40.30 -44.27
CA GLN A 211 -12.86 -41.11 -44.02
C GLN A 211 -14.02 -40.76 -44.96
N GLU A 212 -14.20 -39.49 -45.30
CA GLU A 212 -15.20 -39.06 -46.29
C GLU A 212 -14.86 -39.56 -47.70
N LYS A 213 -13.59 -39.51 -48.11
CA LYS A 213 -13.15 -40.08 -49.39
C LYS A 213 -13.34 -41.59 -49.45
N GLU A 214 -12.98 -42.31 -48.40
CA GLU A 214 -13.21 -43.76 -48.29
C GLU A 214 -14.70 -44.11 -48.33
N ARG A 215 -15.56 -43.35 -47.63
CA ARG A 215 -17.02 -43.49 -47.74
C ARG A 215 -17.56 -43.16 -49.13
N SER A 216 -16.89 -42.28 -49.86
CA SER A 216 -17.27 -41.91 -51.23
C SER A 216 -16.82 -42.97 -52.25
N ASP A 217 -15.68 -43.63 -52.04
CA ASP A 217 -15.17 -44.72 -52.89
C ASP A 217 -15.85 -46.07 -52.60
N GLU A 218 -16.29 -46.34 -51.36
CA GLU A 218 -17.16 -47.48 -51.02
C GLU A 218 -18.63 -47.27 -51.46
N GLY A 219 -18.94 -46.10 -52.04
CA GLY A 219 -20.29 -45.65 -52.38
C GLY A 219 -20.73 -45.85 -53.84
N VAL A 220 -19.96 -46.53 -54.70
CA VAL A 220 -20.42 -46.89 -56.06
C VAL A 220 -21.22 -48.20 -56.04
N THR A 221 -22.26 -48.25 -55.23
CA THR A 221 -23.50 -49.03 -55.48
C THR A 221 -24.46 -48.85 -54.31
N ARG A 222 -25.28 -47.79 -54.35
CA ARG A 222 -26.74 -47.91 -54.23
C ARG A 222 -27.42 -46.56 -54.36
N SER A 223 -28.16 -46.45 -55.46
CA SER A 223 -29.30 -45.57 -55.65
C SER A 223 -30.21 -45.57 -54.43
N ALA A 224 -30.51 -44.38 -53.91
CA ALA A 224 -31.87 -43.91 -53.62
C ALA A 224 -31.82 -42.48 -53.07
N VAL A 225 -32.47 -41.59 -53.79
CA VAL A 225 -32.81 -40.23 -53.36
C VAL A 225 -33.62 -40.33 -52.06
N GLY A 226 -33.09 -39.78 -50.96
CA GLY A 226 -33.79 -39.73 -49.68
C GLY A 226 -33.21 -38.63 -48.80
N VAL A 227 -34.04 -37.63 -48.49
CA VAL A 227 -33.74 -36.54 -47.56
C VAL A 227 -33.38 -37.11 -46.19
N PRO A 228 -32.20 -36.81 -45.61
CA PRO A 228 -31.83 -37.31 -44.29
C PRO A 228 -32.69 -36.64 -43.21
N GLY A 229 -33.46 -37.43 -42.46
CA GLY A 229 -34.09 -36.92 -41.25
C GLY A 229 -35.27 -37.71 -40.69
N LEU A 230 -35.90 -38.60 -41.47
CA LEU A 230 -37.12 -39.27 -41.02
C LEU A 230 -37.08 -40.77 -41.31
N CYS A 231 -36.06 -41.45 -40.84
CA CYS A 231 -36.13 -42.90 -40.63
C CYS A 231 -36.19 -43.15 -39.13
N ARG A 232 -37.36 -43.57 -38.65
CA ARG A 232 -37.52 -44.25 -37.36
C ARG A 232 -36.99 -45.68 -37.53
N SER A 233 -35.71 -45.82 -37.88
CA SER A 233 -35.04 -47.10 -38.02
C SER A 233 -34.46 -47.50 -36.67
N ARG A 234 -34.52 -48.80 -36.41
CA ARG A 234 -33.77 -49.50 -35.35
C ARG A 234 -32.28 -49.20 -35.47
N ASP A 235 -31.81 -48.04 -35.01
CA ASP A 235 -30.39 -47.79 -34.81
C ASP A 235 -29.96 -48.42 -33.49
N ARG A 236 -29.80 -49.75 -33.51
CA ARG A 236 -28.79 -50.38 -32.66
C ARG A 236 -27.44 -50.24 -33.38
N ARG A 237 -26.94 -49.02 -33.51
CA ARG A 237 -25.49 -48.86 -33.70
C ARG A 237 -24.87 -49.23 -32.36
N ALA A 238 -24.01 -50.25 -32.36
CA ALA A 238 -23.18 -50.53 -31.20
C ALA A 238 -22.42 -49.23 -30.87
N PRO A 239 -22.38 -48.80 -29.59
CA PRO A 239 -21.61 -47.64 -29.19
C PRO A 239 -20.18 -47.75 -29.75
N PRO A 240 -19.61 -46.66 -30.30
CA PRO A 240 -18.27 -46.69 -30.91
C PRO A 240 -17.17 -47.00 -29.88
N GLU A 241 -17.49 -46.92 -28.60
CA GLU A 241 -16.62 -47.20 -27.47
C GLU A 241 -17.10 -48.45 -26.73
N THR A 242 -16.19 -49.37 -26.44
CA THR A 242 -16.49 -50.56 -25.64
C THR A 242 -16.92 -50.11 -24.24
N LEU A 243 -17.95 -50.74 -23.64
CA LEU A 243 -18.43 -50.40 -22.28
C LEU A 243 -17.30 -50.27 -21.23
N GLN A 244 -16.21 -51.02 -21.41
CA GLN A 244 -15.02 -50.97 -20.58
C GLN A 244 -14.26 -49.63 -20.68
N GLN A 245 -14.19 -49.00 -21.86
CA GLN A 245 -13.56 -47.70 -22.07
C GLN A 245 -14.38 -46.58 -21.42
N VAL A 246 -15.71 -46.65 -21.51
CA VAL A 246 -16.62 -45.71 -20.84
C VAL A 246 -16.47 -45.80 -19.32
N LEU A 247 -16.35 -47.01 -18.77
CA LEU A 247 -16.13 -47.21 -17.33
C LEU A 247 -14.75 -46.71 -16.86
N GLN A 248 -13.71 -46.87 -17.68
CA GLN A 248 -12.37 -46.32 -17.39
C GLN A 248 -12.41 -44.79 -17.39
N PHE A 249 -13.00 -44.19 -18.42
CA PHE A 249 -13.13 -42.73 -18.51
C PHE A 249 -13.94 -42.14 -17.34
N GLN A 250 -15.01 -42.81 -16.90
CA GLN A 250 -15.77 -42.39 -15.73
C GLN A 250 -14.95 -42.49 -14.43
N ARG A 251 -14.08 -43.50 -14.29
CA ARG A 251 -13.15 -43.59 -13.14
C ARG A 251 -12.13 -42.47 -13.16
N ASP A 252 -11.53 -42.21 -14.32
CA ASP A 252 -10.56 -41.14 -14.50
C ASP A 252 -11.19 -39.77 -14.20
N GLN A 253 -12.44 -39.52 -14.62
CA GLN A 253 -13.17 -38.30 -14.26
C GLN A 253 -13.38 -38.14 -12.74
N VAL A 254 -13.65 -39.23 -12.03
CA VAL A 254 -13.81 -39.19 -10.57
C VAL A 254 -12.47 -38.92 -9.88
N GLU A 255 -11.38 -39.50 -10.37
CA GLU A 255 -10.04 -39.26 -9.85
C GLU A 255 -9.56 -37.83 -10.12
N GLU A 256 -9.77 -37.32 -11.34
CA GLU A 256 -9.49 -35.94 -11.75
C GLU A 256 -10.24 -34.96 -10.84
N LYS A 257 -11.53 -35.20 -10.60
CA LYS A 257 -12.36 -34.36 -9.73
C LYS A 257 -11.83 -34.34 -8.29
N LYS A 258 -11.41 -35.50 -7.76
CA LYS A 258 -10.80 -35.58 -6.42
C LYS A 258 -9.47 -34.82 -6.34
N ARG A 259 -8.65 -34.86 -7.39
CA ARG A 259 -7.39 -34.10 -7.47
C ARG A 259 -7.66 -32.60 -7.45
N MET A 260 -8.61 -32.14 -8.26
CA MET A 260 -9.02 -30.74 -8.31
C MET A 260 -9.58 -30.24 -6.96
N GLU A 261 -10.36 -31.06 -6.26
CA GLU A 261 -10.87 -30.71 -4.92
C GLU A 261 -9.74 -30.61 -3.87
N LEU A 262 -8.73 -31.47 -3.93
CA LEU A 262 -7.57 -31.39 -3.04
C LEU A 262 -6.71 -30.14 -3.32
N GLU A 263 -6.52 -29.81 -4.60
CA GLU A 263 -5.78 -28.62 -5.02
C GLU A 263 -6.48 -27.33 -4.55
N LYS A 264 -7.81 -27.24 -4.74
CA LYS A 264 -8.60 -26.13 -4.20
C LYS A 264 -8.46 -25.97 -2.69
N LYS A 265 -8.48 -27.06 -1.92
CA LYS A 265 -8.26 -27.00 -0.47
C LYS A 265 -6.89 -26.44 -0.11
N ARG A 266 -5.84 -26.82 -0.86
CA ARG A 266 -4.49 -26.28 -0.66
C ARG A 266 -4.43 -24.78 -0.96
N GLU A 267 -5.09 -24.34 -2.03
CA GLU A 267 -5.21 -22.93 -2.37
C GLU A 267 -5.95 -22.15 -1.27
N GLU A 268 -7.10 -22.66 -0.80
CA GLU A 268 -7.87 -22.06 0.30
C GLU A 268 -7.03 -21.96 1.58
N GLU A 269 -6.31 -23.02 1.97
CA GLU A 269 -5.39 -22.99 3.12
C GLU A 269 -4.28 -21.95 2.94
N HIS A 270 -3.72 -21.85 1.74
CA HIS A 270 -2.70 -20.84 1.42
C HIS A 270 -3.27 -19.43 1.57
N TYR A 271 -4.45 -19.15 0.99
CA TYR A 271 -5.12 -17.85 1.15
C TYR A 271 -5.43 -17.54 2.62
N HIS A 272 -5.89 -18.52 3.40
CA HIS A 272 -6.12 -18.34 4.83
C HIS A 272 -4.85 -17.96 5.59
N ARG A 273 -3.69 -18.56 5.26
CA ARG A 273 -2.41 -18.18 5.87
C ARG A 273 -2.02 -16.74 5.52
N LEU A 274 -2.15 -16.35 4.26
CA LEU A 274 -1.86 -14.97 3.83
C LEU A 274 -2.76 -13.96 4.55
N GLN A 275 -4.04 -14.27 4.70
CA GLN A 275 -4.98 -13.42 5.43
C GLN A 275 -4.58 -13.26 6.90
N LEU A 276 -4.19 -14.35 7.56
CA LEU A 276 -3.73 -14.32 8.96
C LEU A 276 -2.47 -13.49 9.12
N ASP A 277 -1.49 -13.63 8.21
CA ASP A 277 -0.26 -12.85 8.27
C ASP A 277 -0.50 -11.37 7.99
N SER A 278 -1.38 -11.04 7.05
CA SER A 278 -1.83 -9.67 6.79
C SER A 278 -2.53 -9.08 8.01
N ALA A 279 -3.45 -9.82 8.65
CA ALA A 279 -4.16 -9.37 9.84
C ALA A 279 -3.20 -9.14 11.04
N ARG A 280 -2.19 -10.00 11.19
CA ARG A 280 -1.14 -9.84 12.21
C ARG A 280 -0.32 -8.58 11.98
N LYS A 281 0.09 -8.32 10.72
CA LYS A 281 0.83 -7.10 10.37
C LYS A 281 0.01 -5.84 10.64
N ALA A 282 -1.27 -5.83 10.26
CA ALA A 282 -2.18 -4.72 10.54
C ALA A 282 -2.29 -4.43 12.05
N LEU A 283 -2.50 -5.47 12.87
CA LEU A 283 -2.56 -5.34 14.33
C LEU A 283 -1.28 -4.78 14.95
N LEU A 284 -0.11 -5.11 14.40
CA LEU A 284 1.17 -4.56 14.86
C LEU A 284 1.28 -3.08 14.54
N MET A 285 0.86 -2.67 13.34
CA MET A 285 0.83 -1.26 12.92
C MET A 285 -0.12 -0.44 13.81
N ASP A 286 -1.34 -0.93 14.07
CA ASP A 286 -2.30 -0.26 14.95
C ASP A 286 -1.73 -0.06 16.36
N ARG A 287 -1.02 -1.07 16.89
CA ARG A 287 -0.36 -0.98 18.20
C ARG A 287 0.77 0.04 18.21
N GLN A 288 1.55 0.13 17.14
CA GLN A 288 2.59 1.15 17.02
C GLN A 288 1.98 2.55 16.96
N GLN A 289 0.94 2.74 16.16
CA GLN A 289 0.22 4.00 16.05
C GLN A 289 -0.36 4.43 17.41
N ALA A 290 -1.03 3.52 18.13
CA ALA A 290 -1.57 3.81 19.46
C ALA A 290 -0.49 4.23 20.48
N ARG A 291 0.74 3.70 20.37
CA ARG A 291 1.87 4.12 21.22
C ARG A 291 2.31 5.55 20.89
N LEU A 292 2.41 5.87 19.61
CA LEU A 292 2.77 7.21 19.13
C LEU A 292 1.72 8.24 19.53
N GLU A 293 0.44 7.93 19.34
CA GLU A 293 -0.67 8.80 19.76
C GLU A 293 -0.66 9.05 21.27
N LYS A 294 -0.35 8.01 22.06
CA LYS A 294 -0.21 8.15 23.53
C LYS A 294 0.98 9.04 23.91
N GLN A 295 2.10 8.96 23.19
CA GLN A 295 3.25 9.85 23.42
C GLN A 295 2.92 11.29 23.04
N LEU A 296 2.29 11.52 21.88
CA LEU A 296 1.81 12.84 21.45
C LEU A 296 0.85 13.44 22.47
N ARG A 297 -0.08 12.63 22.99
CA ARG A 297 -1.04 13.09 24.00
C ARG A 297 -0.34 13.53 25.28
N ARG A 298 0.63 12.75 25.77
CA ARG A 298 1.44 13.13 26.94
C ARG A 298 2.21 14.42 26.72
N HIS A 299 2.76 14.64 25.52
CA HIS A 299 3.43 15.88 25.18
C HIS A 299 2.47 17.08 25.19
N LEU A 300 1.29 16.94 24.59
CA LEU A 300 0.27 17.98 24.60
C LEU A 300 -0.22 18.30 26.02
N ASP A 301 -0.48 17.26 26.83
CA ASP A 301 -0.92 17.45 28.21
C ASP A 301 0.17 18.16 29.04
N SER A 302 1.46 17.84 28.83
CA SER A 302 2.59 18.53 29.47
C SER A 302 2.64 20.02 29.09
N ILE A 303 2.50 20.33 27.80
CA ILE A 303 2.47 21.72 27.30
C ILE A 303 1.27 22.47 27.89
N ASN A 304 0.10 21.84 27.93
CA ASN A 304 -1.11 22.45 28.49
C ASN A 304 -0.95 22.75 29.99
N VAL A 305 -0.29 21.87 30.75
CA VAL A 305 0.03 22.13 32.17
C VAL A 305 0.96 23.33 32.31
N GLN A 306 2.01 23.42 31.49
CA GLN A 306 2.91 24.58 31.49
C GLN A 306 2.16 25.87 31.16
N LEU A 307 1.33 25.85 30.12
CA LEU A 307 0.51 26.99 29.71
C LEU A 307 -0.49 27.43 30.79
N ALA A 308 -1.09 26.47 31.50
CA ALA A 308 -1.99 26.78 32.61
C ALA A 308 -1.23 27.45 33.77
N GLN A 309 -0.03 26.97 34.10
CA GLN A 309 0.82 27.56 35.12
C GLN A 309 1.25 28.99 34.74
N THR A 310 1.66 29.22 33.50
CA THR A 310 1.99 30.57 33.02
C THR A 310 0.79 31.50 33.09
N HIS A 311 -0.40 31.03 32.71
CA HIS A 311 -1.62 31.85 32.79
C HIS A 311 -2.01 32.23 34.23
N VAL A 312 -1.75 31.35 35.20
CA VAL A 312 -1.96 31.64 36.62
C VAL A 312 -0.95 32.68 37.12
N GLN A 313 0.32 32.58 36.69
CA GLN A 313 1.36 33.54 37.06
C GLN A 313 1.18 34.91 36.38
N GLU A 314 0.65 34.94 35.15
CA GLU A 314 0.43 36.16 34.38
C GLU A 314 -0.85 36.91 34.75
N LYS A 315 -1.80 36.28 35.46
CA LYS A 315 -2.92 37.04 36.04
C LYS A 315 -2.37 37.88 37.18
N PRO A 316 -2.24 39.22 37.03
CA PRO A 316 -1.96 40.05 38.18
C PRO A 316 -3.09 39.83 39.19
N ASP A 317 -2.75 39.78 40.48
CA ASP A 317 -3.73 39.93 41.54
C ASP A 317 -4.52 41.20 41.20
N LEU A 318 -5.74 41.01 40.67
CA LEU A 318 -6.70 42.09 40.52
C LEU A 318 -7.08 42.44 41.95
N ASN A 319 -6.25 43.27 42.58
CA ASN A 319 -6.47 43.82 43.90
C ASN A 319 -7.91 44.29 43.93
N GLY A 320 -8.74 43.58 44.71
CA GLY A 320 -10.15 43.91 44.88
C GLY A 320 -10.25 45.39 45.20
N GLY A 321 -11.10 46.11 44.48
CA GLY A 321 -11.16 47.56 44.51
C GLY A 321 -11.08 48.09 45.94
N HIS A 322 -9.99 48.78 46.25
CA HIS A 322 -9.80 49.38 47.56
C HIS A 322 -10.71 50.60 47.65
N ALA A 323 -11.70 50.56 48.54
CA ALA A 323 -12.48 51.74 48.84
C ALA A 323 -11.58 52.74 49.56
N GLU A 324 -11.24 53.84 48.89
CA GLU A 324 -10.45 54.92 49.50
C GLU A 324 -11.18 55.48 50.73
N ASP A 325 -10.46 55.77 51.81
CA ASP A 325 -11.07 56.24 53.09
C ASP A 325 -11.98 57.46 52.92
N GLY A 326 -11.70 58.32 51.92
CA GLY A 326 -12.55 59.46 51.56
C GLY A 326 -13.92 59.10 50.98
N PHE A 327 -14.14 57.84 50.56
CA PHE A 327 -15.44 57.34 50.15
C PHE A 327 -16.43 57.33 51.32
N PHE A 328 -15.99 56.92 52.51
CA PHE A 328 -16.84 56.83 53.69
C PHE A 328 -17.16 58.19 54.30
N SER A 329 -16.26 59.19 54.16
CA SER A 329 -16.52 60.57 54.58
C SER A 329 -17.59 61.31 53.76
N LYS A 330 -18.07 60.73 52.65
CA LYS A 330 -19.17 61.33 51.86
C LYS A 330 -20.55 61.06 52.48
N PHE A 331 -20.64 60.07 53.37
CA PHE A 331 -21.88 59.72 54.05
C PHE A 331 -22.00 60.48 55.38
N ASN A 332 -23.22 60.91 55.73
CA ASN A 332 -23.55 61.68 56.95
C ASN A 332 -22.93 63.09 57.07
N THR A 333 -22.61 63.74 55.96
CA THR A 333 -22.05 65.12 55.94
C THR A 333 -23.08 66.24 56.13
N CYS A 334 -24.37 65.90 56.22
CA CYS A 334 -25.44 66.87 56.43
C CYS A 334 -26.40 66.36 57.52
N SER A 335 -26.59 67.15 58.57
CA SER A 335 -27.60 66.89 59.60
C SER A 335 -28.97 67.28 59.05
N ARG A 336 -29.84 66.30 58.85
CA ARG A 336 -31.22 66.52 58.43
C ARG A 336 -32.13 66.66 59.64
#